data_AF-T0Y7E5-F1
#
_entry.id   AF-T0Y7E5-F1
#
_cell.length_a   1.000
_cell.length_b   1.000
_cell.length_c   1.000
_cell.angle_alpha   90.00
_cell.angle_beta   90.00
_cell.angle_gamma   90.00
#
_symmetry.space_group_name_H-M   'P 1'
#
loop_
_entity.id
_entity.type
_entity.pdbx_description
1 polymer ?
#
loop_
_entity_poly.entity_id
_entity_poly.type
_entity_poly.pdbx_seq_one_letter_code
_entity_poly.pdbx_strand_id
1 'polypeptide(L)'
;METPGNMPDPVESGEEEFSMVKKSARRTRRTHSPEFKARVALAAVREDKTLAELASQFEVHPNQITEWRRQLLENAASAFGGAVGPGPVDLAPLHAKIGQLALENDFLERALSKAG
;
A
#
# COMPACT_ATOMS: atom_id res chain seq x y z
N MET A 1 2.04 29.59 -65.58
CA MET A 1 2.42 29.32 -64.19
C MET A 1 1.77 30.38 -63.34
N GLU A 2 0.44 30.30 -63.16
CA GLU A 2 -0.36 31.20 -62.34
C GLU A 2 -1.61 30.42 -61.90
N THR A 3 -1.88 30.35 -60.60
CA THR A 3 -3.13 29.84 -60.04
C THR A 3 -3.97 31.04 -59.58
N PRO A 4 -5.19 31.25 -60.07
CA PRO A 4 -6.21 31.99 -59.32
C PRO A 4 -6.90 30.99 -58.37
N GLY A 5 -7.22 31.26 -57.11
CA GLY A 5 -7.72 32.50 -56.54
C GLY A 5 -9.09 32.20 -55.92
N ASN A 6 -9.07 31.96 -54.60
CA ASN A 6 -10.16 32.15 -53.62
C ASN A 6 -11.28 31.10 -53.43
N MET A 7 -11.34 30.46 -52.24
CA MET A 7 -12.51 30.41 -51.33
C MET A 7 -12.20 29.65 -50.00
N PRO A 8 -12.99 29.78 -48.92
CA PRO A 8 -12.54 30.24 -47.60
C PRO A 8 -12.55 29.15 -46.52
N ASP A 9 -12.06 29.51 -45.32
CA ASP A 9 -12.08 28.70 -44.10
C ASP A 9 -13.48 28.21 -43.69
N PRO A 10 -13.61 26.99 -43.17
CA PRO A 10 -14.69 26.63 -42.25
C PRO A 10 -14.17 26.59 -40.79
N VAL A 11 -14.66 27.55 -40.02
CA VAL A 11 -14.93 27.55 -38.58
C VAL A 11 -14.92 26.18 -37.85
N GLU A 12 -14.14 26.14 -36.76
CA GLU A 12 -14.47 25.72 -35.39
C GLU A 12 -15.08 24.32 -35.16
N SER A 13 -14.28 23.39 -34.59
CA SER A 13 -14.79 22.35 -33.68
C SER A 13 -13.68 21.65 -32.89
N GLY A 14 -13.53 22.08 -31.63
CA GLY A 14 -13.21 21.31 -30.42
C GLY A 14 -12.17 20.18 -30.45
N GLU A 15 -10.97 20.47 -29.92
CA GLU A 15 -10.08 19.46 -29.33
C GLU A 15 -9.28 20.05 -28.14
N GLU A 16 -9.94 20.61 -27.14
CA GLU A 16 -9.33 20.75 -25.81
C GLU A 16 -9.81 19.55 -24.98
N GLU A 17 -9.09 18.42 -25.15
CA GLU A 17 -9.33 17.18 -24.40
C GLU A 17 -9.08 17.47 -22.90
N PHE A 18 -10.15 17.80 -22.18
CA PHE A 18 -10.20 17.73 -20.72
C PHE A 18 -10.01 16.26 -20.32
N SER A 19 -8.77 15.79 -20.34
CA SER A 19 -8.41 14.47 -19.86
C SER A 19 -8.40 14.50 -18.33
N MET A 20 -9.63 14.37 -17.81
CA MET A 20 -10.00 13.67 -16.58
C MET A 20 -8.77 13.23 -15.77
N VAL A 21 -8.45 13.96 -14.70
CA VAL A 21 -7.66 13.41 -13.59
C VAL A 21 -8.37 12.16 -13.13
N LYS A 22 -7.92 11.01 -13.65
CA LYS A 22 -8.38 9.69 -13.24
C LYS A 22 -8.01 9.58 -11.78
N LYS A 23 -8.98 9.81 -10.89
CA LYS A 23 -8.94 9.45 -9.49
C LYS A 23 -8.52 7.99 -9.48
N SER A 24 -7.25 7.73 -9.19
CA SER A 24 -6.68 6.40 -9.23
C SER A 24 -7.46 5.58 -8.23
N ALA A 25 -8.35 4.73 -8.73
CA ALA A 25 -8.98 3.69 -7.95
C ALA A 25 -7.83 2.99 -7.24
N ARG A 26 -7.84 3.03 -5.90
CA ARG A 26 -6.76 2.55 -5.05
C ARG A 26 -6.51 1.09 -5.44
N ARG A 27 -5.55 0.86 -6.34
CA ARG A 27 -5.25 -0.45 -6.90
C ARG A 27 -4.92 -1.31 -5.70
N THR A 28 -5.81 -2.24 -5.37
CA THR A 28 -5.65 -3.16 -4.24
C THR A 28 -4.28 -3.78 -4.39
N ARG A 29 -3.36 -3.36 -3.51
CA ARG A 29 -1.96 -3.76 -3.60
C ARG A 29 -1.95 -5.28 -3.45
N ARG A 30 -1.49 -5.99 -4.48
CA ARG A 30 -1.36 -7.45 -4.45
C ARG A 30 -0.53 -7.79 -3.21
N THR A 31 -1.16 -8.47 -2.25
CA THR A 31 -0.52 -8.87 -1.00
C THR A 31 0.19 -10.19 -1.23
N HIS A 32 1.50 -10.21 -0.98
CA HIS A 32 2.30 -11.44 -1.07
C HIS A 32 2.45 -12.06 0.31
N SER A 33 2.40 -13.40 0.39
CA SER A 33 2.60 -14.13 1.64
C SER A 33 4.03 -13.90 2.18
N PRO A 34 4.24 -13.97 3.51
CA PRO A 34 5.57 -13.83 4.10
C PRO A 34 6.58 -14.83 3.52
N GLU A 35 6.16 -16.08 3.32
CA GLU A 35 6.97 -17.15 2.72
C GLU A 35 7.40 -16.82 1.29
N PHE A 36 6.49 -16.25 0.50
CA PHE A 36 6.80 -15.86 -0.89
C PHE A 36 7.83 -14.73 -0.92
N LYS A 37 7.65 -13.70 -0.08
CA LYS A 37 8.61 -12.60 0.03
C LYS A 37 9.99 -13.09 0.46
N ALA A 38 10.06 -13.99 1.44
CA ALA A 38 11.31 -14.58 1.91
C ALA A 38 12.01 -15.37 0.80
N ARG A 39 11.27 -16.17 0.01
CA ARG A 39 11.82 -16.94 -1.11
C ARG A 39 12.40 -16.04 -2.21
N VAL A 40 11.68 -15.00 -2.58
CA VAL A 40 12.12 -14.03 -3.60
C VAL A 40 13.32 -13.23 -3.09
N ALA A 41 13.29 -12.78 -1.83
CA ALA A 41 14.41 -12.08 -1.20
C ALA A 41 15.66 -12.95 -1.13
N LEU A 42 15.54 -14.23 -0.76
CA LEU A 42 16.67 -15.17 -0.75
C LEU A 42 17.27 -15.36 -2.15
N ALA A 43 16.43 -15.52 -3.18
CA ALA A 43 16.90 -15.59 -4.56
C ALA A 43 17.64 -14.31 -4.99
N ALA A 44 17.16 -13.14 -4.53
CA ALA A 44 17.81 -11.85 -4.80
C ALA A 44 19.11 -11.63 -4.00
N VAL A 45 19.27 -12.25 -2.83
CA VAL A 45 20.51 -12.22 -2.03
C VAL A 45 21.57 -13.15 -2.62
N ARG A 46 21.16 -14.29 -3.19
CA ARG A 46 22.08 -15.24 -3.83
C ARG A 46 22.72 -14.69 -5.11
N GLU A 47 22.08 -13.71 -5.76
CA GLU A 47 22.57 -13.08 -7.00
C GLU A 47 22.80 -14.03 -8.19
N ASP A 48 22.30 -15.28 -8.10
CA ASP A 48 22.36 -16.28 -9.19
C ASP A 48 21.61 -15.84 -10.46
N LYS A 49 20.68 -14.89 -10.32
CA LYS A 49 19.82 -14.35 -11.38
C LYS A 49 19.73 -12.85 -11.23
N THR A 50 19.65 -12.15 -12.36
CA THR A 50 19.43 -10.71 -12.38
C THR A 50 18.05 -10.35 -11.83
N LEU A 51 17.90 -9.11 -11.35
CA LEU A 51 16.61 -8.61 -10.86
C LEU A 51 15.51 -8.67 -11.93
N ALA A 52 15.88 -8.52 -13.21
CA ALA A 52 14.96 -8.61 -14.33
C ALA A 52 14.43 -10.05 -14.53
N GLU A 53 15.33 -11.04 -14.46
CA GLU A 53 14.94 -12.45 -14.57
C GLU A 53 14.10 -12.90 -13.37
N LEU A 54 14.44 -12.44 -12.16
CA LEU A 54 13.63 -12.70 -10.97
C LEU A 54 12.25 -12.02 -11.07
N ALA A 55 12.18 -10.82 -11.64
CA ALA A 55 10.93 -10.12 -11.85
C ALA A 55 10.01 -10.87 -12.83
N SER A 56 10.57 -11.40 -13.92
CA SER A 56 9.83 -12.24 -14.86
C SER A 56 9.44 -13.59 -14.25
N GLN A 57 10.34 -14.25 -13.52
CA GLN A 57 10.09 -15.58 -12.96
C GLN A 57 9.02 -15.57 -11.87
N PHE A 58 9.06 -14.57 -10.99
CA PHE A 58 8.13 -14.48 -9.86
C PHE A 58 6.93 -13.58 -10.15
N GLU A 59 6.87 -12.95 -11.33
CA GLU A 59 5.86 -11.95 -11.71
C GLU A 59 5.78 -10.78 -10.70
N VAL A 60 6.94 -10.35 -10.21
CA VAL A 60 7.09 -9.31 -9.20
C VAL A 60 7.85 -8.13 -9.78
N HIS A 61 7.37 -6.91 -9.53
CA HIS A 61 8.09 -5.70 -9.94
C HIS A 61 9.50 -5.62 -9.30
N PRO A 62 10.58 -5.25 -10.04
CA PRO A 62 11.95 -5.19 -9.53
C PRO A 62 12.11 -4.42 -8.21
N ASN A 63 11.45 -3.26 -8.07
CA ASN A 63 11.47 -2.49 -6.81
C ASN A 63 10.93 -3.24 -5.59
N GLN A 64 10.01 -4.20 -5.76
CA GLN A 64 9.54 -5.03 -4.65
C GLN A 64 10.59 -6.07 -4.25
N ILE A 65 11.33 -6.60 -5.23
CA ILE A 65 12.41 -7.56 -5.01
C ILE A 65 13.55 -6.89 -4.23
N THR A 66 13.95 -5.68 -4.63
CA THR A 66 14.99 -4.91 -3.91
C THR A 66 14.55 -4.58 -2.49
N GLU A 67 13.29 -4.18 -2.30
CA GLU A 67 12.75 -3.89 -0.97
C GLU A 67 12.71 -5.14 -0.07
N TRP A 68 12.27 -6.30 -0.58
CA TRP A 68 12.26 -7.54 0.21
C TRP A 68 13.67 -8.06 0.48
N ARG A 69 14.60 -7.91 -0.47
CA ARG A 69 16.03 -8.19 -0.24
C ARG A 69 16.56 -7.36 0.92
N ARG A 70 16.31 -6.05 0.92
CA ARG A 70 16.70 -5.13 2.01
C ARG A 70 16.09 -5.55 3.35
N GLN A 71 14.78 -5.78 3.38
CA GLN A 71 14.06 -6.22 4.59
C GLN A 71 14.62 -7.53 5.13
N LEU A 72 14.95 -8.49 4.27
CA LEU A 72 15.53 -9.76 4.70
C LEU A 72 16.91 -9.54 5.36
N LEU A 73 17.77 -8.71 4.77
CA LEU A 73 19.10 -8.43 5.31
C LEU A 73 19.04 -7.70 6.66
N GLU A 74 18.17 -6.71 6.78
CA GLU A 74 17.99 -5.95 8.03
C GLU A 74 17.43 -6.80 9.17
N ASN A 75 16.50 -7.70 8.85
CA ASN A 75 15.83 -8.53 9.84
C ASN A 75 16.47 -9.93 10.00
N ALA A 76 17.50 -10.28 9.22
CA ALA A 76 18.14 -11.60 9.29
C ALA A 76 18.68 -11.91 10.68
N ALA A 77 19.29 -10.91 11.34
CA ALA A 77 19.81 -11.06 12.71
C ALA A 77 18.70 -11.41 13.73
N SER A 78 17.46 -10.96 13.49
CA SER A 78 16.33 -11.28 14.37
C SER A 78 16.00 -12.78 14.38
N ALA A 79 16.23 -13.48 13.27
CA ALA A 79 15.98 -14.92 13.15
C ALA A 79 16.93 -15.78 14.01
N PHE A 80 18.10 -15.24 14.35
CA PHE A 80 19.12 -15.91 15.17
C PHE A 80 19.08 -15.49 16.66
N GLY A 81 18.04 -14.76 17.09
CA GLY A 81 17.83 -14.38 18.50
C GLY A 81 17.70 -12.88 18.76
N GLY A 82 17.77 -12.03 17.73
CA GLY A 82 17.60 -10.57 17.83
C GLY A 82 16.16 -10.07 17.72
N ALA A 83 15.16 -10.87 18.10
CA ALA A 83 13.77 -10.43 18.06
C ALA A 83 13.50 -9.45 19.21
N VAL A 84 13.71 -8.16 18.96
CA VAL A 84 12.95 -7.12 19.67
C VAL A 84 11.57 -7.10 19.02
N GLY A 85 10.76 -8.11 19.32
CA GLY A 85 9.31 -7.93 19.22
C GLY A 85 8.93 -6.73 20.09
N PRO A 86 7.78 -6.06 19.84
CA PRO A 86 7.28 -5.10 20.81
C PRO A 86 7.32 -5.79 22.16
N GLY A 87 8.10 -5.24 23.09
CA GLY A 87 8.20 -5.77 24.45
C GLY A 87 6.80 -5.90 25.05
N PRO A 88 6.64 -6.64 26.14
CA PRO A 88 5.34 -6.84 26.78
C PRO A 88 4.59 -5.51 26.86
N VAL A 89 3.53 -5.36 26.06
CA VAL A 89 2.72 -4.15 26.07
C VAL A 89 1.88 -4.25 27.34
N ASP A 90 2.01 -3.25 28.22
CA ASP A 90 1.18 -3.19 29.41
C ASP A 90 -0.28 -2.97 28.99
N LEU A 91 -1.08 -4.02 29.10
CA LEU A 91 -2.51 -4.02 28.75
C LEU A 91 -3.38 -3.47 29.90
N ALA A 92 -2.84 -3.31 31.11
CA ALA A 92 -3.61 -2.86 32.26
C ALA A 92 -4.24 -1.47 32.06
N PRO A 93 -3.54 -0.45 31.52
CA PRO A 93 -4.14 0.85 31.23
C PRO A 93 -5.25 0.78 30.17
N LEU A 94 -5.09 -0.07 29.15
CA LEU A 94 -6.09 -0.28 28.11
C LEU A 94 -7.36 -0.92 28.68
N HIS A 95 -7.22 -1.98 29.47
CA HIS A 95 -8.36 -2.63 30.12
C HIS A 95 -9.07 -1.72 31.12
N ALA A 96 -8.32 -0.92 31.89
CA ALA A 96 -8.90 0.07 32.78
C ALA A 96 -9.72 1.12 32.01
N LYS A 97 -9.20 1.61 30.87
CA LYS A 97 -9.92 2.57 30.03
C LYS A 97 -11.18 1.98 29.40
N ILE A 98 -11.13 0.73 28.96
CA ILE A 98 -12.30 0.00 28.44
C ILE A 98 -13.37 -0.13 29.54
N GLY A 99 -12.98 -0.51 30.76
CA GLY A 99 -13.90 -0.62 31.89
C GLY A 99 -14.55 0.71 32.27
N GLN A 100 -13.77 1.80 32.33
CA GLN A 100 -14.31 3.14 32.58
C GLN A 100 -15.32 3.55 31.50
N LEU A 101 -14.96 3.39 30.23
CA LEU A 101 -15.83 3.75 29.11
C LEU A 101 -17.12 2.91 29.10
N ALA A 102 -17.06 1.63 29.47
CA ALA A 102 -18.24 0.79 29.59
C ALA A 102 -19.21 1.28 30.67
N LEU A 103 -18.69 1.69 31.84
CA LEU A 103 -19.51 2.25 32.92
C LEU A 103 -20.11 3.61 32.54
N GLU A 104 -19.33 4.46 31.87
CA GLU A 104 -19.78 5.77 31.42
C GLU A 104 -20.88 5.65 30.36
N ASN A 105 -20.73 4.71 29.42
CA ASN A 105 -21.77 4.40 28.45
C ASN A 105 -23.05 3.86 29.11
N ASP A 106 -22.97 2.90 30.05
CA ASP A 106 -24.16 2.38 30.78
C ASP A 106 -24.85 3.50 31.57
N PHE A 107 -24.08 4.40 32.19
CA PHE A 107 -24.64 5.56 32.88
C PHE A 107 -25.38 6.50 31.91
N LEU A 108 -24.76 6.85 30.79
CA LEU A 108 -25.36 7.74 29.78
C LEU A 108 -26.61 7.14 29.14
N GLU A 109 -26.59 5.84 28.81
CA GLU A 109 -27.76 5.12 28.29
C GLU A 109 -28.93 5.17 29.28
N ARG A 110 -28.68 4.88 30.56
CA ARG A 110 -29.72 4.94 31.61
C ARG A 110 -30.24 6.35 31.85
N ALA A 111 -29.38 7.35 31.79
CA ALA A 111 -29.78 8.75 31.93
C ALA A 111 -30.69 9.17 30.78
N LEU A 112 -30.35 8.76 29.55
CA LEU A 112 -31.14 9.06 28.36
C LEU A 112 -32.50 8.35 28.38
N SER A 113 -32.56 7.08 28.81
CA SER A 113 -33.82 6.33 28.96
C SER A 113 -34.73 6.86 30.08
N LYS A 114 -34.19 7.61 31.05
CA LYS A 114 -34.99 8.25 32.12
C LYS A 114 -35.47 9.65 31.76
N ALA A 115 -34.83 10.29 30.79
CA ALA A 115 -35.15 11.64 30.34
C ALA A 115 -36.12 11.68 29.15
N GLY A 116 -36.39 10.53 28.52
CA GLY A 116 -37.48 10.32 27.56
C GLY A 116 -38.71 9.73 28.23
#